data_AF-A0A0A2A5S6-F1
#
_entry.id   AF-A0A0A2A5S6-F1
#
_cell.length_a   1.000
_cell.length_b   1.000
_cell.length_c   1.000
_cell.angle_alpha   90.00
_cell.angle_beta   90.00
_cell.angle_gamma   90.00
#
_symmetry.space_group_name_H-M   'P 1'
#
loop_
_entity.id
_entity.type
_entity.pdbx_description
1 polymer ?
#
loop_
_entity_poly.entity_id
_entity_poly.type
_entity_poly.pdbx_seq_one_letter_code
_entity_poly.pdbx_strand_id
1 'polypeptide(L)'
;MKISNIRNNSNSGFTLIELIIVIAGIAALGSFTFPNVLASLKLNKVEEAKAIMNGYAADCLGKYRISTDPVKFIEQSTPDQLDDIKLQTLGYQIDANKNKCSHIALKPLNEKEKDLYAFDFQMTSEGKILKTATPSSNPRFLNSCRGWAGKNCGLSEAQKAEFARLAALAKSKAECIGKYNNWLAADGSGENVSWDSDKQSCTRKVYAFEGIPVNTLEAVDQALKAKYGRACLDWRTSKRRSKSISRNGKPETKDPECGGIKYWYHSGYEFSSQTEWTAFDNQIKKQKCMNDRSNALRLRKKGLYRYGPSPGPAPCGQAVYLCNGSEYSSLSAYRTTSCGKPPPPPPKPRPRPQPDRCKPPYFRRHKRCKPQFRGWPSYSANSKQCKCP
;
A
#
# COMPACT_ATOMS: atom_id res chain seq x y z
N MET A 1 39.59 -54.35 82.42
CA MET A 1 38.40 -54.50 81.55
C MET A 1 38.76 -55.52 80.48
N LYS A 2 38.06 -56.67 80.42
CA LYS A 2 38.35 -57.76 79.47
C LYS A 2 38.13 -57.24 78.04
N ILE A 3 39.21 -57.21 77.25
CA ILE A 3 39.14 -57.10 75.80
C ILE A 3 38.85 -58.52 75.31
N SER A 4 37.69 -58.72 74.69
CA SER A 4 37.41 -59.93 73.94
C SER A 4 36.61 -59.60 72.70
N ASN A 5 37.20 -60.01 71.55
CA ASN A 5 36.51 -60.55 70.37
C ASN A 5 35.69 -59.56 69.51
N ILE A 6 35.71 -59.55 68.17
CA ILE A 6 36.05 -60.52 67.12
C ILE A 6 36.43 -59.72 65.86
N ARG A 7 37.44 -60.18 65.11
CA ARG A 7 37.60 -59.84 63.68
C ARG A 7 36.44 -60.47 62.91
N ASN A 8 35.53 -59.67 62.34
CA ASN A 8 34.68 -60.10 61.24
C ASN A 8 34.96 -59.21 60.03
N ASN A 9 35.88 -59.66 59.19
CA ASN A 9 35.82 -59.36 57.76
C ASN A 9 34.59 -60.10 57.21
N SER A 10 33.47 -59.41 57.09
CA SER A 10 32.41 -59.83 56.18
C SER A 10 32.43 -58.86 55.00
N ASN A 11 33.13 -59.28 53.93
CA ASN A 11 32.82 -58.81 52.58
C ASN A 11 31.40 -59.29 52.25
N SER A 12 30.39 -58.56 52.74
CA SER A 12 29.00 -58.74 52.32
C SER A 12 28.86 -58.09 50.94
N GLY A 13 29.14 -58.86 49.90
CA GLY A 13 28.77 -58.48 48.54
C GLY A 13 27.25 -58.33 48.46
N PHE A 14 26.79 -57.21 47.92
CA PHE A 14 25.37 -56.95 47.69
C PHE A 14 24.77 -58.07 46.84
N THR A 15 23.57 -58.54 47.22
CA THR A 15 22.88 -59.55 46.41
C THR A 15 22.36 -58.90 45.13
N LEU A 16 22.37 -59.65 44.01
CA LEU A 16 21.84 -59.15 42.73
C LEU A 16 20.39 -58.64 42.85
N ILE A 17 19.60 -59.26 43.73
CA ILE A 17 18.21 -58.90 44.00
C ILE A 17 18.12 -57.51 44.67
N GLU A 18 18.97 -57.23 45.65
CA GLU A 18 19.03 -55.93 46.32
C GLU A 18 19.41 -54.80 45.35
N LEU A 19 20.37 -55.07 44.46
CA LEU A 19 20.73 -54.14 43.38
C LEU A 19 19.57 -53.89 42.41
N ILE A 20 18.83 -54.94 42.01
CA ILE A 20 17.67 -54.81 41.11
C ILE A 20 16.56 -53.99 41.77
N ILE A 21 16.28 -54.19 43.06
CA ILE A 21 15.27 -53.44 43.81
C ILE A 21 15.66 -51.96 43.92
N VAL A 22 16.93 -51.66 44.21
CA VAL A 22 17.44 -50.27 44.27
C VAL A 22 17.35 -49.60 42.91
N ILE A 23 17.76 -50.27 41.83
CA ILE A 23 17.68 -49.73 40.47
C ILE A 23 16.23 -49.49 40.07
N ALA A 24 15.32 -50.42 40.36
CA ALA A 24 13.89 -50.27 40.07
C ALA A 24 13.29 -49.08 40.86
N GLY A 25 13.65 -48.92 42.13
CA GLY A 25 13.23 -47.80 42.97
C GLY A 25 13.74 -46.44 42.45
N ILE A 26 15.02 -46.36 42.07
CA ILE A 26 15.61 -45.14 41.51
C ILE A 26 15.02 -44.82 40.13
N ALA A 27 14.78 -45.83 39.29
CA ALA A 27 14.16 -45.64 37.97
C ALA A 27 12.73 -45.11 38.09
N ALA A 28 11.93 -45.68 39.01
CA ALA A 28 10.58 -45.21 39.29
C ALA A 28 10.59 -43.76 39.82
N LEU A 29 11.38 -43.47 40.86
CA LEU A 29 11.47 -42.12 41.43
C LEU A 29 12.03 -41.09 40.44
N GLY A 30 13.03 -41.47 39.63
CA GLY A 30 13.59 -40.64 38.57
C GLY A 30 12.52 -40.25 37.55
N SER A 31 11.69 -41.21 37.12
CA SER A 31 10.64 -40.97 36.12
C SER A 31 9.60 -39.92 36.55
N PHE A 32 9.34 -39.76 37.85
CA PHE A 32 8.40 -38.75 38.37
C PHE A 32 9.05 -37.43 38.77
N THR A 33 10.30 -37.47 39.26
CA THR A 33 10.97 -36.28 39.82
C THR A 33 11.61 -35.42 38.73
N PHE A 34 12.26 -36.01 37.73
CA PHE A 34 12.95 -35.25 36.67
C PHE A 34 12.01 -34.32 35.86
N PRO A 35 10.83 -34.77 35.39
CA PRO A 35 9.93 -33.88 34.64
C PRO A 35 9.42 -32.70 35.48
N ASN A 36 9.23 -32.88 36.79
CA ASN A 36 8.74 -31.84 37.68
C ASN A 36 9.82 -30.79 37.99
N VAL A 37 11.05 -31.24 38.29
CA VAL A 37 12.18 -30.33 38.55
C VAL A 37 12.51 -29.51 37.29
N LEU A 38 12.52 -30.14 36.11
CA LEU A 38 12.77 -29.45 34.84
C LEU A 38 11.68 -28.41 34.53
N ALA A 39 10.41 -28.73 34.79
CA ALA A 39 9.31 -27.77 34.61
C ALA A 39 9.43 -26.56 35.54
N SER A 40 9.82 -26.77 36.81
CA SER A 40 10.07 -25.67 37.76
C SER A 40 11.24 -24.78 37.35
N LEU A 41 12.35 -25.37 36.87
CA LEU A 41 13.48 -24.61 36.34
C LEU A 41 13.09 -23.76 35.12
N LYS A 42 12.29 -24.31 34.20
CA LYS A 42 11.78 -23.55 33.06
C LYS A 42 10.83 -22.42 33.48
N LEU A 43 9.99 -22.64 34.51
CA LEU A 43 9.14 -21.58 35.06
C LEU A 43 9.98 -20.42 35.62
N ASN A 44 11.07 -20.71 36.33
CA ASN A 44 11.99 -19.67 36.82
C ASN A 44 12.61 -18.87 35.67
N LYS A 45 12.98 -19.53 34.56
CA LYS A 45 13.47 -18.84 33.35
C LYS A 45 12.42 -17.90 32.76
N VAL A 46 11.15 -18.30 32.75
CA VAL A 46 10.03 -17.45 32.31
C VAL A 46 9.88 -16.22 33.21
N GLU A 47 9.92 -16.39 34.53
CA GLU A 47 9.82 -15.26 35.46
C GLU A 47 11.02 -14.30 35.33
N GLU A 48 12.22 -14.82 35.09
CA GLU A 48 13.39 -13.98 34.78
C GLU A 48 13.21 -13.20 33.48
N ALA A 49 12.73 -13.85 32.41
CA ALA A 49 12.45 -13.18 31.14
C ALA A 49 11.39 -12.07 31.28
N LYS A 50 10.36 -12.27 32.13
CA LYS A 50 9.40 -11.20 32.45
C LYS A 50 10.02 -10.05 33.22
N ALA A 51 10.93 -10.33 34.15
CA ALA A 51 11.63 -9.29 34.90
C ALA A 51 12.47 -8.41 33.95
N ILE A 52 13.18 -9.03 33.01
CA ILE A 52 13.90 -8.34 31.94
C ILE A 52 12.93 -7.48 31.10
N MET A 53 11.80 -8.04 30.68
CA MET A 53 10.79 -7.30 29.91
C MET A 53 10.16 -6.14 30.67
N ASN A 54 9.98 -6.24 31.98
CA ASN A 54 9.58 -5.11 32.82
C ASN A 54 10.66 -4.02 32.86
N GLY A 55 11.94 -4.41 32.91
CA GLY A 55 13.06 -3.48 32.79
C GLY A 55 13.05 -2.73 31.46
N TYR A 56 12.85 -3.43 30.34
CA TYR A 56 12.70 -2.83 29.02
C TYR A 56 11.51 -1.86 28.96
N ALA A 57 10.35 -2.25 29.50
CA ALA A 57 9.18 -1.39 29.54
C ALA A 57 9.43 -0.11 30.36
N ALA A 58 10.14 -0.21 31.49
CA ALA A 58 10.49 0.93 32.32
C ALA A 58 11.48 1.89 31.63
N ASP A 59 12.51 1.36 30.96
CA ASP A 59 13.44 2.18 30.17
C ASP A 59 12.70 2.91 29.03
N CYS A 60 11.87 2.18 28.28
CA CYS A 60 11.05 2.76 27.22
C CYS A 60 10.09 3.85 27.73
N LEU A 61 9.47 3.67 28.90
CA LEU A 61 8.66 4.70 29.54
C LEU A 61 9.50 5.93 29.94
N GLY A 62 10.72 5.72 30.43
CA GLY A 62 11.67 6.79 30.73
C GLY A 62 11.98 7.62 29.48
N LYS A 63 12.36 6.96 28.40
CA LYS A 63 12.63 7.57 27.09
C LYS A 63 11.41 8.29 26.50
N TYR A 64 10.21 7.72 26.70
CA TYR A 64 8.97 8.34 26.23
C TYR A 64 8.72 9.69 26.92
N ARG A 65 8.91 9.75 28.25
CA ARG A 65 8.64 10.96 29.05
C ARG A 65 9.54 12.14 28.69
N ILE A 66 10.74 11.88 28.20
CA ILE A 66 11.70 12.93 27.80
C ILE A 66 11.69 13.18 26.28
N SER A 67 10.90 12.41 25.51
CA SER A 67 10.86 12.57 24.06
C SER A 67 10.08 13.82 23.67
N THR A 68 10.70 14.65 22.85
CA THR A 68 10.06 15.80 22.19
C THR A 68 9.46 15.45 20.84
N ASP A 69 9.78 14.27 20.29
CA ASP A 69 9.29 13.75 19.02
C ASP A 69 8.68 12.35 19.20
N PRO A 70 7.34 12.25 19.36
CA PRO A 70 6.66 10.98 19.52
C PRO A 70 6.84 10.03 18.32
N VAL A 71 7.00 10.54 17.11
CA VAL A 71 7.16 9.71 15.89
C VAL A 71 8.54 9.08 15.89
N LYS A 72 9.58 9.90 16.08
CA LYS A 72 10.96 9.42 16.18
C LYS A 72 11.10 8.39 17.29
N PHE A 73 10.45 8.63 18.43
CA PHE A 73 10.42 7.67 19.53
C PHE A 73 9.82 6.32 19.10
N ILE A 74 8.64 6.34 18.48
CA ILE A 74 7.91 5.11 18.08
C ILE A 74 8.74 4.28 17.09
N GLU A 75 9.43 4.93 16.15
CA GLU A 75 10.12 4.27 15.05
C GLU A 75 11.55 3.85 15.38
N GLN A 76 12.25 4.61 16.23
CA GLN A 76 13.70 4.46 16.38
C GLN A 76 14.11 3.98 17.78
N SER A 77 13.36 4.33 18.84
CA SER A 77 13.79 4.05 20.21
C SER A 77 13.78 2.54 20.52
N THR A 78 14.85 2.09 21.15
CA THR A 78 15.02 0.73 21.69
C THR A 78 15.44 0.82 23.16
N PRO A 79 15.23 -0.22 23.98
CA PRO A 79 15.85 -0.28 25.30
C PRO A 79 17.37 -0.29 25.20
N ASP A 80 18.07 0.32 26.16
CA ASP A 80 19.54 0.44 26.14
C ASP A 80 20.22 -0.91 26.36
N GLN A 81 19.62 -1.78 27.18
CA GLN A 81 20.15 -3.10 27.51
C GLN A 81 19.39 -4.22 26.78
N LEU A 82 18.90 -3.96 25.56
CA LEU A 82 18.25 -4.98 24.75
C LEU A 82 19.26 -6.07 24.35
N ASP A 83 19.37 -7.10 25.18
CA ASP A 83 20.39 -8.15 25.10
C ASP A 83 19.76 -9.49 24.71
N ASP A 84 19.97 -9.88 23.46
CA ASP A 84 19.49 -11.17 22.95
C ASP A 84 20.31 -12.35 23.50
N ILE A 85 21.59 -12.16 23.85
CA ILE A 85 22.45 -13.22 24.39
C ILE A 85 21.89 -13.69 25.73
N LYS A 86 21.54 -12.74 26.62
CA LYS A 86 20.91 -13.07 27.90
C LYS A 86 19.58 -13.80 27.70
N LEU A 87 18.74 -13.34 26.77
CA LEU A 87 17.46 -13.98 26.46
C LEU A 87 17.62 -15.40 25.91
N GLN A 88 18.64 -15.64 25.09
CA GLN A 88 18.93 -16.97 24.55
C GLN A 88 19.23 -18.00 25.65
N THR A 89 19.94 -17.60 26.72
CA THR A 89 20.18 -18.48 27.89
C THR A 89 18.88 -18.90 28.61
N LEU A 90 17.84 -18.09 28.48
CA LEU A 90 16.51 -18.32 29.05
C LEU A 90 15.57 -19.08 28.10
N GLY A 91 16.01 -19.39 26.88
CA GLY A 91 15.17 -20.06 25.88
C GLY A 91 14.33 -19.10 25.04
N TYR A 92 14.63 -17.80 25.05
CA TYR A 92 13.88 -16.75 24.37
C TYR A 92 14.72 -16.03 23.31
N GLN A 93 14.03 -15.43 22.35
CA GLN A 93 14.60 -14.51 21.36
C GLN A 93 13.65 -13.35 21.13
N ILE A 94 14.21 -12.20 20.74
CA ILE A 94 13.41 -11.04 20.37
C ILE A 94 12.78 -11.27 18.99
N ASP A 95 11.51 -10.92 18.83
CA ASP A 95 10.87 -10.86 17.52
C ASP A 95 11.46 -9.68 16.72
N ALA A 96 12.10 -9.98 15.59
CA ALA A 96 12.83 -8.99 14.78
C ALA A 96 11.98 -7.77 14.37
N ASN A 97 10.67 -7.95 14.21
CA ASN A 97 9.75 -6.89 13.82
C ASN A 97 9.17 -6.13 15.02
N LYS A 98 9.46 -6.58 16.24
CA LYS A 98 8.96 -6.04 17.52
C LYS A 98 10.12 -5.96 18.51
N ASN A 99 11.08 -5.10 18.19
CA ASN A 99 12.28 -4.84 18.97
C ASN A 99 12.42 -3.35 19.36
N LYS A 100 11.34 -2.58 19.22
CA LYS A 100 11.30 -1.13 19.49
C LYS A 100 10.52 -0.84 20.74
N CYS A 101 10.78 0.30 21.38
CA CYS A 101 10.05 0.72 22.58
C CYS A 101 8.54 0.87 22.36
N SER A 102 8.09 1.06 21.12
CA SER A 102 6.68 1.02 20.75
C SER A 102 6.08 -0.39 20.85
N HIS A 103 6.85 -1.43 20.54
CA HIS A 103 6.44 -2.83 20.65
C HIS A 103 7.66 -3.74 20.79
N ILE A 104 7.78 -4.41 21.93
CA ILE A 104 8.76 -5.48 22.15
C ILE A 104 8.05 -6.81 22.37
N ALA A 105 8.43 -7.83 21.60
CA ALA A 105 7.94 -9.18 21.79
C ALA A 105 9.07 -10.18 21.95
N LEU A 106 8.85 -11.12 22.87
CA LEU A 106 9.68 -12.30 23.04
C LEU A 106 8.92 -13.52 22.54
N LYS A 107 9.63 -14.37 21.80
CA LYS A 107 9.16 -15.69 21.40
C LYS A 107 10.14 -16.75 21.89
N PRO A 108 9.67 -17.98 22.16
CA PRO A 108 10.57 -19.09 22.43
C PRO A 108 11.59 -19.27 21.29
N LEU A 109 12.82 -19.68 21.62
CA LEU A 109 13.85 -20.02 20.65
C LEU A 109 13.42 -21.19 19.76
N ASN A 110 12.74 -22.17 20.35
CA ASN A 110 12.20 -23.32 19.66
C ASN A 110 10.66 -23.24 19.66
N GLU A 111 10.07 -23.15 18.48
CA GLU A 111 8.61 -23.08 18.31
C GLU A 111 7.88 -24.36 18.77
N LYS A 112 8.60 -25.48 18.90
CA LYS A 112 8.06 -26.74 19.43
C LYS A 112 8.15 -26.84 20.96
N GLU A 113 8.75 -25.85 21.62
CA GLU A 113 8.85 -25.82 23.08
C GLU A 113 7.47 -25.65 23.70
N LYS A 114 7.05 -26.62 24.51
CA LYS A 114 5.71 -26.64 25.12
C LYS A 114 5.68 -25.98 26.49
N ASP A 115 6.86 -25.75 27.08
CA ASP A 115 7.03 -25.21 28.43
C ASP A 115 7.38 -23.71 28.43
N LEU A 116 7.46 -23.07 27.25
CA LEU A 116 7.64 -21.63 27.11
C LEU A 116 6.51 -21.07 26.27
N TYR A 117 6.24 -19.78 26.43
CA TYR A 117 5.16 -19.10 25.71
C TYR A 117 5.61 -17.72 25.24
N ALA A 118 5.01 -17.23 24.16
CA ALA A 118 5.31 -15.93 23.61
C ALA A 118 4.57 -14.84 24.38
N PHE A 119 5.24 -13.73 24.64
CA PHE A 119 4.65 -12.59 25.33
C PHE A 119 5.35 -11.29 24.94
N ASP A 120 4.60 -10.20 25.09
CA ASP A 120 5.01 -8.93 24.56
C ASP A 120 4.43 -7.78 25.39
N PHE A 121 5.01 -6.59 25.18
CA PHE A 121 4.39 -5.36 25.59
C PHE A 121 4.37 -4.35 24.44
N GLN A 122 3.31 -3.57 24.39
CA GLN A 122 3.13 -2.46 23.48
C GLN A 122 2.91 -1.20 24.29
N MET A 123 3.54 -0.11 23.90
CA MET A 123 3.27 1.19 24.50
C MET A 123 2.27 1.98 23.67
N THR A 124 1.25 2.50 24.31
CA THR A 124 0.26 3.37 23.67
C THR A 124 0.82 4.79 23.48
N SER A 125 0.19 5.58 22.61
CA SER A 125 0.49 7.02 22.46
C SER A 125 0.17 7.87 23.69
N GLU A 126 -0.42 7.29 24.73
CA GLU A 126 -0.62 7.94 26.03
C GLU A 126 0.46 7.56 27.03
N GLY A 127 1.48 6.79 26.62
CA GLY A 127 2.52 6.29 27.51
C GLY A 127 2.04 5.18 28.46
N LYS A 128 0.98 4.44 28.10
CA LYS A 128 0.51 3.28 28.86
C LYS A 128 1.11 2.00 28.28
N ILE A 129 1.45 1.04 29.14
CA ILE A 129 1.97 -0.25 28.71
C ILE A 129 0.83 -1.28 28.68
N LEU A 130 0.58 -1.82 27.50
CA LEU A 130 -0.29 -2.98 27.27
C LEU A 130 0.58 -4.23 27.24
N LYS A 131 0.27 -5.21 28.09
CA LYS A 131 0.94 -6.52 28.10
C LYS A 131 0.02 -7.58 27.50
N THR A 132 0.55 -8.40 26.61
CA THR A 132 -0.16 -9.50 25.96
C THR A 132 0.69 -10.77 25.96
N ALA A 133 0.04 -11.93 25.84
CA ALA A 133 0.72 -13.21 25.75
C ALA A 133 -0.11 -14.25 25.00
N THR A 134 0.56 -15.19 24.35
CA THR A 134 -0.06 -16.37 23.74
C THR A 134 0.30 -17.57 24.59
N PRO A 135 -0.65 -18.24 25.27
CA PRO A 135 -0.34 -19.33 26.20
C PRO A 135 0.29 -20.52 25.48
N SER A 136 1.15 -21.26 26.19
CA SER A 136 1.71 -22.52 25.73
C SER A 136 0.68 -23.65 25.78
N SER A 137 0.95 -24.75 25.07
CA SER A 137 0.14 -25.97 25.19
C SER A 137 0.26 -26.67 26.55
N ASN A 138 1.31 -26.42 27.34
CA ASN A 138 1.45 -26.98 28.69
C ASN A 138 0.59 -26.17 29.70
N PRO A 139 -0.41 -26.78 30.36
CA PRO A 139 -1.27 -26.09 31.33
C PRO A 139 -0.52 -25.50 32.53
N ARG A 140 0.64 -26.05 32.90
CA ARG A 140 1.44 -25.57 34.05
C ARG A 140 1.88 -24.11 33.90
N PHE A 141 2.03 -23.63 32.67
CA PHE A 141 2.49 -22.28 32.37
C PHE A 141 1.35 -21.28 32.16
N LEU A 142 0.10 -21.74 32.16
CA LEU A 142 -1.07 -20.87 31.99
C LEU A 142 -1.18 -19.81 33.09
N ASN A 143 -0.88 -20.18 34.34
CA ASN A 143 -0.87 -19.25 35.46
C ASN A 143 0.23 -18.19 35.30
N SER A 144 1.40 -18.59 34.81
CA SER A 144 2.50 -17.67 34.51
C SER A 144 2.09 -16.69 33.39
N CYS A 145 1.45 -17.16 32.32
CA CYS A 145 0.91 -16.33 31.24
C CYS A 145 -0.13 -15.32 31.75
N ARG A 146 -1.09 -15.78 32.58
CA ARG A 146 -2.08 -14.91 33.24
C ARG A 146 -1.42 -13.91 34.20
N GLY A 147 -0.35 -14.29 34.89
CA GLY A 147 0.42 -13.38 35.74
C GLY A 147 1.09 -12.23 34.96
N TRP A 148 1.47 -12.46 33.70
CA TRP A 148 2.03 -11.41 32.84
C TRP A 148 0.97 -10.52 32.19
N ALA A 149 0.03 -11.14 31.47
CA ALA A 149 -0.89 -10.44 30.58
C ALA A 149 -2.31 -10.26 31.18
N GLY A 150 -2.59 -10.86 32.34
CA GLY A 150 -3.93 -10.86 32.93
C GLY A 150 -4.96 -11.41 31.96
N LYS A 151 -6.02 -10.62 31.72
CA LYS A 151 -7.08 -10.93 30.75
C LYS A 151 -6.61 -10.99 29.30
N ASN A 152 -5.40 -10.50 29.00
CA ASN A 152 -4.84 -10.49 27.65
C ASN A 152 -3.94 -11.72 27.38
N CYS A 153 -3.90 -12.71 28.27
CA CYS A 153 -3.32 -14.02 27.99
C CYS A 153 -4.30 -14.81 27.10
N GLY A 154 -3.94 -15.05 25.85
CA GLY A 154 -4.78 -15.79 24.88
C GLY A 154 -5.82 -14.93 24.19
N LEU A 155 -5.45 -13.70 23.78
CA LEU A 155 -6.34 -12.81 23.00
C LEU A 155 -6.85 -13.48 21.72
N SER A 156 -8.12 -13.23 21.40
CA SER A 156 -8.68 -13.59 20.10
C SER A 156 -8.08 -12.74 18.99
N GLU A 157 -8.14 -13.23 17.75
CA GLU A 157 -7.66 -12.47 16.57
C GLU A 157 -8.40 -11.13 16.43
N ALA A 158 -9.68 -11.05 16.79
CA ALA A 158 -10.43 -9.80 16.78
C ALA A 158 -9.88 -8.76 17.76
N GLN A 159 -9.49 -9.20 18.97
CA GLN A 159 -8.88 -8.29 19.96
C GLN A 159 -7.49 -7.82 19.51
N LYS A 160 -6.68 -8.72 18.93
CA LYS A 160 -5.38 -8.35 18.34
C LYS A 160 -5.55 -7.31 17.22
N ALA A 161 -6.54 -7.49 16.34
CA ALA A 161 -6.84 -6.54 15.28
C ALA A 161 -7.27 -5.17 15.80
N GLU A 162 -8.07 -5.12 16.86
CA GLU A 162 -8.48 -3.85 17.48
C GLU A 162 -7.28 -3.12 18.11
N PHE A 163 -6.39 -3.83 18.81
CA PHE A 163 -5.15 -3.22 19.31
C PHE A 163 -4.27 -2.69 18.18
N ALA A 164 -4.14 -3.42 17.07
CA ALA A 164 -3.43 -2.96 15.89
C ALA A 164 -4.07 -1.69 15.29
N ARG A 165 -5.41 -1.63 15.21
CA ARG A 165 -6.15 -0.45 14.75
C ARG A 165 -5.88 0.77 15.64
N LEU A 166 -5.94 0.59 16.96
CA LEU A 166 -5.66 1.65 17.93
C LEU A 166 -4.21 2.13 17.84
N ALA A 167 -3.25 1.23 17.64
CA ALA A 167 -1.84 1.57 17.44
C ALA A 167 -1.61 2.35 16.13
N ALA A 168 -2.26 1.96 15.04
CA ALA A 168 -2.20 2.70 13.77
C ALA A 168 -2.81 4.10 13.90
N LEU A 169 -3.94 4.21 14.59
CA LEU A 169 -4.58 5.49 14.88
C LEU A 169 -3.69 6.40 15.72
N ALA A 170 -3.06 5.84 16.75
CA ALA A 170 -2.10 6.52 17.60
C ALA A 170 -0.89 7.06 16.82
N LYS A 171 -0.33 6.27 15.91
CA LYS A 171 0.76 6.69 15.01
C LYS A 171 0.32 7.85 14.12
N SER A 172 -0.84 7.72 13.46
CA SER A 172 -1.43 8.78 12.62
C SER A 172 -1.63 10.10 13.40
N LYS A 173 -2.10 10.02 14.65
CA LYS A 173 -2.24 11.17 15.55
C LYS A 173 -0.91 11.82 15.86
N ALA A 174 0.10 11.03 16.24
CA ALA A 174 1.44 11.52 16.54
C ALA A 174 2.07 12.24 15.34
N GLU A 175 1.97 11.66 14.14
CA GLU A 175 2.47 12.27 12.90
C GLU A 175 1.76 13.58 12.57
N CYS A 176 0.43 13.61 12.72
CA CYS A 176 -0.36 14.82 12.47
C CYS A 176 0.04 15.96 13.41
N ILE A 177 0.12 15.69 14.72
CA ILE A 177 0.49 16.68 15.73
C ILE A 177 1.96 17.11 15.54
N GLY A 178 2.86 16.18 15.23
CA GLY A 178 4.27 16.48 14.95
C GLY A 178 4.43 17.42 13.75
N LYS A 179 3.73 17.16 12.64
CA LYS A 179 3.72 18.05 11.46
C LYS A 179 3.19 19.44 11.79
N TYR A 180 2.11 19.53 12.57
CA TYR A 180 1.55 20.80 13.01
C TYR A 180 2.54 21.60 13.89
N ASN A 181 3.17 20.96 14.87
CA ASN A 181 4.15 21.60 15.75
C ASN A 181 5.39 22.05 14.97
N ASN A 182 5.87 21.25 14.02
CA ASN A 182 6.99 21.64 13.15
C ASN A 182 6.64 22.83 12.27
N TRP A 183 5.39 22.93 11.81
CA TRP A 183 4.92 24.10 11.07
C TRP A 183 4.88 25.37 11.95
N LEU A 184 4.41 25.26 13.20
CA LEU A 184 4.45 26.38 14.14
C LEU A 184 5.88 26.82 14.46
N ALA A 185 6.79 25.87 14.71
CA ALA A 185 8.19 26.15 15.03
C ALA A 185 8.98 26.77 13.87
N ALA A 186 8.47 26.65 12.64
CA ALA A 186 9.03 27.28 11.44
C ALA A 186 8.32 28.60 11.09
N ASP A 187 7.80 29.30 12.10
CA ASP A 187 7.05 30.57 11.98
C ASP A 187 5.87 30.48 10.99
N GLY A 188 5.18 29.34 11.01
CA GLY A 188 4.05 29.07 10.12
C GLY A 188 2.94 30.12 10.23
N SER A 189 2.48 30.61 9.07
CA SER A 189 1.35 31.53 8.95
C SER A 189 0.26 30.98 8.02
N GLY A 190 -1.00 31.30 8.31
CA GLY A 190 -2.15 30.91 7.50
C GLY A 190 -2.96 29.75 8.07
N GLU A 191 -3.68 29.05 7.19
CA GLU A 191 -4.45 27.84 7.52
C GLU A 191 -3.56 26.60 7.41
N ASN A 192 -3.70 25.68 8.37
CA ASN A 192 -3.14 24.35 8.32
C ASN A 192 -4.14 23.34 8.92
N VAL A 193 -3.75 22.07 9.01
CA VAL A 193 -4.54 21.01 9.62
C VAL A 193 -3.88 20.45 10.87
N SER A 194 -4.70 19.98 11.79
CA SER A 194 -4.31 19.30 13.01
C SER A 194 -5.26 18.12 13.26
N TRP A 195 -5.06 17.43 14.38
CA TRP A 195 -5.84 16.25 14.74
C TRP A 195 -7.31 16.62 14.99
N ASP A 196 -8.21 15.90 14.32
CA ASP A 196 -9.65 15.91 14.51
C ASP A 196 -10.03 14.66 15.31
N SER A 197 -10.48 14.86 16.55
CA SER A 197 -10.84 13.76 17.46
C SER A 197 -12.10 13.02 17.02
N ASP A 198 -13.04 13.71 16.36
CA ASP A 198 -14.33 13.15 15.95
C ASP A 198 -14.15 12.27 14.72
N LYS A 199 -13.37 12.76 13.75
CA LYS A 199 -13.06 12.02 12.50
C LYS A 199 -11.87 11.08 12.63
N GLN A 200 -11.18 11.08 13.78
CA GLN A 200 -10.00 10.25 14.00
C GLN A 200 -8.94 10.44 12.89
N SER A 201 -8.74 11.68 12.43
CA SER A 201 -7.91 12.00 11.27
C SER A 201 -7.30 13.42 11.32
N CYS A 202 -6.30 13.69 10.49
CA CYS A 202 -5.64 15.00 10.42
C CYS A 202 -6.40 15.98 9.53
N THR A 203 -7.59 16.42 9.96
CA THR A 203 -8.50 17.24 9.13
C THR A 203 -9.04 18.49 9.81
N ARG A 204 -8.73 18.70 11.10
CA ARG A 204 -9.20 19.87 11.85
C ARG A 204 -8.44 21.11 11.37
N LYS A 205 -9.17 22.09 10.82
CA LYS A 205 -8.58 23.37 10.42
C LYS A 205 -8.05 24.13 11.64
N VAL A 206 -6.85 24.67 11.51
CA VAL A 206 -6.16 25.49 12.51
C VAL A 206 -5.49 26.66 11.84
N TYR A 207 -5.28 27.74 12.58
CA TYR A 207 -4.74 28.98 12.04
C TYR A 207 -3.60 29.49 12.93
N ALA A 208 -2.58 30.08 12.32
CA ALA A 208 -1.49 30.73 13.04
C ALA A 208 -0.94 31.91 12.24
N PHE A 209 -0.23 32.80 12.92
CA PHE A 209 0.56 33.87 12.32
C PHE A 209 1.94 33.88 12.97
N GLU A 210 2.99 33.68 12.16
CA GLU A 210 4.39 33.61 12.59
C GLU A 210 4.57 32.66 13.79
N GLY A 211 3.99 31.45 13.69
CA GLY A 211 4.07 30.43 14.73
C GLY A 211 3.12 30.62 15.92
N ILE A 212 2.39 31.73 15.99
CA ILE A 212 1.44 32.03 17.07
C ILE A 212 0.02 31.58 16.67
N PRO A 213 -0.60 30.61 17.37
CA PRO A 213 -1.94 30.15 17.04
C PRO A 213 -3.00 31.24 17.19
N VAL A 214 -3.97 31.27 16.27
CA VAL A 214 -5.14 32.15 16.31
C VAL A 214 -6.42 31.37 16.03
N ASN A 215 -7.56 31.93 16.41
CA ASN A 215 -8.83 31.20 16.38
C ASN A 215 -9.49 31.16 15.00
N THR A 216 -9.19 32.11 14.10
CA THR A 216 -9.83 32.22 12.79
C THR A 216 -8.88 32.70 11.71
N LEU A 217 -9.25 32.51 10.45
CA LEU A 217 -8.50 33.02 9.30
C LEU A 217 -8.51 34.55 9.26
N GLU A 218 -9.61 35.18 9.69
CA GLU A 218 -9.72 36.64 9.77
C GLU A 218 -8.70 37.22 10.75
N ALA A 219 -8.39 36.52 11.85
CA ALA A 219 -7.37 36.96 12.79
C ALA A 219 -5.96 36.95 12.15
N VAL A 220 -5.68 35.98 11.26
CA VAL A 220 -4.43 35.96 10.48
C VAL A 220 -4.37 37.16 9.53
N ASP A 221 -5.44 37.41 8.77
CA ASP A 221 -5.51 38.55 7.86
C ASP A 221 -5.40 39.90 8.60
N GLN A 222 -5.96 40.01 9.81
CA GLN A 222 -5.81 41.19 10.67
C GLN A 222 -4.36 41.37 11.15
N ALA A 223 -3.69 40.30 11.57
CA ALA A 223 -2.29 40.34 12.00
C ALA A 223 -1.36 40.73 10.85
N LEU A 224 -1.56 40.16 9.66
CA LEU A 224 -0.86 40.56 8.43
C LEU A 224 -1.07 42.03 8.12
N LYS A 225 -2.31 42.50 8.19
CA LYS A 225 -2.64 43.90 7.91
C LYS A 225 -2.01 44.85 8.93
N ALA A 226 -1.93 44.45 10.19
CA ALA A 226 -1.28 45.23 11.24
C ALA A 226 0.23 45.35 11.00
N LYS A 227 0.89 44.27 10.53
CA LYS A 227 2.35 44.24 10.32
C LYS A 227 2.81 44.82 8.98
N TYR A 228 2.16 44.41 7.88
CA TYR A 228 2.59 44.71 6.51
C TYR A 228 1.61 45.61 5.73
N GLY A 229 0.53 46.08 6.38
CA GLY A 229 -0.48 46.91 5.74
C GLY A 229 -1.33 46.14 4.72
N ARG A 230 -1.80 46.82 3.67
CA ARG A 230 -2.69 46.23 2.65
C ARG A 230 -1.97 45.58 1.48
N ALA A 231 -0.63 45.56 1.47
CA ALA A 231 0.16 45.12 0.34
C ALA A 231 -0.15 43.68 -0.11
N CYS A 232 -0.34 42.74 0.83
CA CYS A 232 -0.74 41.37 0.50
C CYS A 232 -2.17 41.30 -0.07
N LEU A 233 -3.11 42.02 0.54
CA LEU A 233 -4.52 42.06 0.09
C LEU A 233 -4.65 42.64 -1.33
N ASP A 234 -3.92 43.71 -1.62
CA ASP A 234 -3.93 44.37 -2.93
C ASP A 234 -3.32 43.46 -3.98
N TRP A 235 -2.22 42.78 -3.66
CA TRP A 235 -1.62 41.76 -4.52
C TRP A 235 -2.57 40.58 -4.80
N ARG A 236 -3.17 39.98 -3.76
CA ARG A 236 -4.18 38.90 -3.88
C ARG A 236 -5.35 39.34 -4.78
N THR A 237 -5.81 40.57 -4.59
CA THR A 237 -6.90 41.14 -5.39
C THR A 237 -6.49 41.37 -6.84
N SER A 238 -5.26 41.80 -7.11
CA SER A 238 -4.73 41.94 -8.47
C SER A 238 -4.71 40.60 -9.22
N LYS A 239 -4.29 39.51 -8.55
CA LYS A 239 -4.28 38.15 -9.10
C LYS A 239 -5.66 37.64 -9.47
N ARG A 240 -6.65 37.86 -8.57
CA ARG A 240 -8.06 37.55 -8.84
C ARG A 240 -8.59 38.35 -10.03
N ARG A 241 -8.33 39.66 -10.09
CA ARG A 241 -8.78 40.54 -11.18
C ARG A 241 -8.15 40.17 -12.53
N SER A 242 -6.86 39.85 -12.55
CA SER A 242 -6.17 39.40 -13.77
C SER A 242 -6.53 37.97 -14.18
N LYS A 243 -7.37 37.27 -13.40
CA LYS A 243 -7.75 35.86 -13.60
C LYS A 243 -6.54 34.95 -13.77
N SER A 244 -5.49 35.20 -12.98
CA SER A 244 -4.27 34.39 -13.05
C SER A 244 -4.55 32.93 -12.74
N ILE A 245 -3.78 32.03 -13.36
CA ILE A 245 -3.82 30.60 -13.11
C ILE A 245 -2.44 30.19 -12.60
N SER A 246 -2.39 29.67 -11.37
CA SER A 246 -1.16 29.17 -10.77
C SER A 246 -0.63 27.96 -11.56
N ARG A 247 0.52 28.14 -12.18
CA ARG A 247 1.05 27.18 -13.17
C ARG A 247 1.37 25.84 -12.49
N ASN A 248 0.82 24.76 -13.03
CA ASN A 248 0.99 23.38 -12.51
C ASN A 248 0.62 23.23 -11.03
N GLY A 249 -0.27 24.08 -10.50
CA GLY A 249 -0.64 24.06 -9.09
C GLY A 249 0.49 24.44 -8.13
N LYS A 250 1.51 25.15 -8.62
CA LYS A 250 2.54 25.72 -7.75
C LYS A 250 1.93 26.89 -6.95
N PRO A 251 2.14 26.94 -5.62
CA PRO A 251 1.69 28.07 -4.82
C PRO A 251 2.38 29.36 -5.21
N GLU A 252 1.69 30.47 -5.00
CA GLU A 252 2.19 31.83 -5.15
C GLU A 252 2.07 32.55 -3.81
N THR A 253 3.05 33.40 -3.51
CA THR A 253 3.00 34.31 -2.35
C THR A 253 3.74 35.59 -2.68
N LYS A 254 3.45 36.66 -1.94
CA LYS A 254 4.21 37.90 -2.00
C LYS A 254 5.00 38.02 -0.70
N ASP A 255 6.29 37.76 -0.79
CA ASP A 255 7.20 37.83 0.37
C ASP A 255 7.85 39.21 0.47
N PRO A 256 7.93 39.81 1.67
CA PRO A 256 7.47 39.28 2.97
C PRO A 256 6.01 39.62 3.33
N GLU A 257 5.30 40.42 2.52
CA GLU A 257 4.06 41.09 2.96
C GLU A 257 2.88 40.15 3.20
N CYS A 258 2.92 38.93 2.66
CA CYS A 258 1.96 37.86 2.93
C CYS A 258 2.42 36.89 4.02
N GLY A 259 3.54 37.16 4.72
CA GLY A 259 4.01 36.34 5.84
C GLY A 259 4.27 34.87 5.48
N GLY A 260 4.67 34.60 4.24
CA GLY A 260 4.89 33.23 3.74
C GLY A 260 3.62 32.42 3.47
N ILE A 261 2.42 33.00 3.60
CA ILE A 261 1.16 32.31 3.27
C ILE A 261 1.12 32.01 1.78
N LYS A 262 0.87 30.75 1.45
CA LYS A 262 0.79 30.25 0.07
C LYS A 262 -0.65 30.32 -0.43
N TYR A 263 -0.83 30.90 -1.61
CA TYR A 263 -2.11 31.01 -2.29
C TYR A 263 -2.06 30.32 -3.65
N TRP A 264 -3.22 29.85 -4.11
CA TRP A 264 -3.39 29.32 -5.44
C TRP A 264 -4.52 30.07 -6.15
N TYR A 265 -4.34 30.34 -7.44
CA TYR A 265 -5.28 31.10 -8.25
C TYR A 265 -5.74 30.30 -9.45
N HIS A 266 -7.03 30.38 -9.77
CA HIS A 266 -7.55 29.83 -11.01
C HIS A 266 -8.74 30.66 -11.51
N SER A 267 -8.65 31.22 -12.73
CA SER A 267 -9.75 31.92 -13.41
C SER A 267 -10.46 33.00 -12.57
N GLY A 268 -9.75 33.65 -11.65
CA GLY A 268 -10.29 34.70 -10.77
C GLY A 268 -10.73 34.24 -9.38
N TYR A 269 -10.68 32.93 -9.12
CA TYR A 269 -10.84 32.36 -7.78
C TYR A 269 -9.49 32.23 -7.08
N GLU A 270 -9.52 32.35 -5.75
CA GLU A 270 -8.39 32.14 -4.86
C GLU A 270 -8.69 30.92 -3.98
N PHE A 271 -7.67 30.09 -3.76
CA PHE A 271 -7.72 28.89 -2.93
C PHE A 271 -6.58 28.93 -1.91
N SER A 272 -6.85 28.45 -0.70
CA SER A 272 -5.86 28.31 0.39
C SER A 272 -5.21 26.92 0.41
N SER A 273 -5.63 26.01 -0.47
CA SER A 273 -5.10 24.64 -0.56
C SER A 273 -4.84 24.19 -2.01
N GLN A 274 -3.74 23.48 -2.21
CA GLN A 274 -3.42 22.83 -3.48
C GLN A 274 -4.46 21.77 -3.87
N THR A 275 -5.05 21.06 -2.91
CA THR A 275 -6.03 20.00 -3.19
C THR A 275 -7.32 20.59 -3.77
N GLU A 276 -7.81 21.68 -3.18
CA GLU A 276 -8.99 22.41 -3.65
C GLU A 276 -8.74 23.01 -5.04
N TRP A 277 -7.59 23.65 -5.23
CA TRP A 277 -7.18 24.16 -6.53
C TRP A 277 -7.12 23.06 -7.60
N THR A 278 -6.51 21.91 -7.26
CA THR A 278 -6.36 20.77 -8.18
C THR A 278 -7.72 20.16 -8.54
N ALA A 279 -8.63 20.05 -7.57
CA ALA A 279 -9.99 19.58 -7.81
C ALA A 279 -10.72 20.52 -8.80
N PHE A 280 -10.60 21.84 -8.60
CA PHE A 280 -11.19 22.83 -9.47
C PHE A 280 -10.59 22.82 -10.89
N ASP A 281 -9.26 22.81 -11.02
CA ASP A 281 -8.56 22.71 -12.30
C ASP A 281 -8.96 21.43 -13.06
N ASN A 282 -9.05 20.29 -12.37
CA ASN A 282 -9.53 19.03 -12.95
C ASN A 282 -10.98 19.12 -13.44
N GLN A 283 -11.86 19.79 -12.70
CA GLN A 283 -13.24 20.01 -13.11
C GLN A 283 -13.32 20.83 -14.42
N ILE A 284 -12.55 21.92 -14.51
CA ILE A 284 -12.50 22.75 -15.72
C ILE A 284 -11.91 21.98 -16.90
N LYS A 285 -10.81 21.23 -16.68
CA LYS A 285 -10.21 20.36 -17.69
C LYS A 285 -11.20 19.32 -18.20
N LYS A 286 -11.94 18.67 -17.30
CA LYS A 286 -12.98 17.68 -17.65
C LYS A 286 -14.08 18.32 -18.51
N GLN A 287 -14.56 19.51 -18.15
CA GLN A 287 -15.57 20.22 -18.96
C GLN A 287 -15.05 20.54 -20.37
N LYS A 288 -13.84 21.10 -20.49
CA LYS A 288 -13.22 21.39 -21.80
C LYS A 288 -13.07 20.14 -22.67
N CYS A 289 -12.71 19.04 -22.04
CA CYS A 289 -12.53 17.74 -22.68
C CYS A 289 -13.82 17.08 -23.14
N MET A 290 -14.89 17.18 -22.34
CA MET A 290 -16.22 16.74 -22.80
C MET A 290 -16.71 17.59 -23.98
N ASN A 291 -16.38 18.89 -24.00
CA ASN A 291 -16.67 19.75 -25.13
C ASN A 291 -15.84 19.39 -26.37
N ASP A 292 -14.54 19.13 -26.23
CA ASP A 292 -13.67 18.67 -27.32
C ASP A 292 -14.16 17.32 -27.88
N ARG A 293 -14.51 16.38 -27.01
CA ARG A 293 -15.12 15.10 -27.40
C ARG A 293 -16.40 15.29 -28.20
N SER A 294 -17.35 16.06 -27.65
CA SER A 294 -18.61 16.37 -28.34
C SER A 294 -18.38 17.01 -29.71
N ASN A 295 -17.45 17.97 -29.80
CA ASN A 295 -17.08 18.60 -31.06
C ASN A 295 -16.42 17.63 -32.05
N ALA A 296 -15.52 16.76 -31.59
CA ALA A 296 -14.86 15.77 -32.44
C ALA A 296 -15.84 14.77 -33.04
N LEU A 297 -16.82 14.32 -32.24
CA LEU A 297 -17.90 13.44 -32.69
C LEU A 297 -18.86 14.15 -33.65
N ARG A 298 -19.27 15.40 -33.33
CA ARG A 298 -20.13 16.23 -34.19
C ARG A 298 -19.49 16.51 -35.56
N LEU A 299 -18.19 16.82 -35.58
CA LEU A 299 -17.42 17.05 -36.80
C LEU A 299 -17.08 15.76 -37.55
N ARG A 300 -17.52 14.59 -37.07
CA ARG A 300 -17.29 13.28 -37.68
C ARG A 300 -15.81 13.03 -37.99
N LYS A 301 -14.92 13.45 -37.07
CA LYS A 301 -13.47 13.22 -37.20
C LYS A 301 -13.20 11.72 -37.37
N LYS A 302 -12.13 11.41 -38.11
CA LYS A 302 -11.74 10.04 -38.45
C LYS A 302 -10.32 9.75 -37.98
N GLY A 303 -10.09 8.53 -37.49
CA GLY A 303 -8.77 8.05 -37.09
C GLY A 303 -8.46 8.28 -35.61
N LEU A 304 -7.17 8.19 -35.26
CA LEU A 304 -6.70 8.37 -33.89
C LEU A 304 -6.88 9.83 -33.45
N TYR A 305 -7.56 10.04 -32.34
CA TYR A 305 -7.83 11.34 -31.75
C TYR A 305 -7.53 11.32 -30.26
N ARG A 306 -6.87 12.36 -29.74
CA ARG A 306 -6.59 12.51 -28.31
C ARG A 306 -7.42 13.67 -27.78
N TYR A 307 -8.31 13.39 -26.83
CA TYR A 307 -9.14 14.44 -26.22
C TYR A 307 -8.28 15.41 -25.40
N GLY A 308 -8.37 16.71 -25.68
CA GLY A 308 -7.67 17.75 -24.95
C GLY A 308 -8.48 18.27 -23.75
N PRO A 309 -7.86 18.89 -22.73
CA PRO A 309 -6.42 19.12 -22.58
C PRO A 309 -5.67 17.88 -22.08
N SER A 310 -4.38 17.77 -22.46
CA SER A 310 -3.46 16.71 -22.03
C SER A 310 -2.20 17.34 -21.41
N PRO A 311 -1.79 16.97 -20.19
CA PRO A 311 -2.41 16.01 -19.28
C PRO A 311 -3.71 16.54 -18.64
N GLY A 312 -4.66 15.63 -18.36
CA GLY A 312 -5.94 15.94 -17.73
C GLY A 312 -6.56 14.69 -17.07
N PRO A 313 -7.58 14.84 -16.21
CA PRO A 313 -8.25 13.71 -15.59
C PRO A 313 -8.98 12.87 -16.64
N ALA A 314 -9.04 11.55 -16.48
CA ALA A 314 -9.71 10.66 -17.41
C ALA A 314 -11.18 11.12 -17.68
N PRO A 315 -11.66 11.08 -18.94
CA PRO A 315 -11.07 10.48 -20.14
C PRO A 315 -10.09 11.38 -20.91
N CYS A 316 -9.71 12.52 -20.34
CA CYS A 316 -8.91 13.53 -21.03
C CYS A 316 -7.46 13.06 -21.16
N GLY A 317 -6.83 13.35 -22.29
CA GLY A 317 -5.52 12.81 -22.64
C GLY A 317 -5.54 11.36 -23.11
N GLN A 318 -6.67 10.63 -23.05
CA GLN A 318 -6.78 9.31 -23.68
C GLN A 318 -6.88 9.46 -25.21
N ALA A 319 -6.20 8.56 -25.92
CA ALA A 319 -6.29 8.46 -27.37
C ALA A 319 -7.34 7.40 -27.74
N VAL A 320 -8.31 7.79 -28.56
CA VAL A 320 -9.41 6.96 -29.05
C VAL A 320 -9.44 7.00 -30.57
N TYR A 321 -10.06 6.02 -31.20
CA TYR A 321 -10.31 6.03 -32.64
C TYR A 321 -11.72 6.52 -32.91
N LEU A 322 -11.86 7.52 -33.79
CA LEU A 322 -13.15 8.08 -34.16
C LEU A 322 -13.53 7.65 -35.58
N CYS A 323 -14.80 7.28 -35.81
CA CYS A 323 -15.35 7.08 -37.14
C CYS A 323 -16.79 7.60 -37.21
N ASN A 324 -17.03 8.62 -38.03
CA ASN A 324 -18.37 9.11 -38.38
C ASN A 324 -19.30 9.38 -37.18
N GLY A 325 -18.77 9.91 -36.08
CA GLY A 325 -19.55 10.24 -34.87
C GLY A 325 -19.60 9.12 -33.82
N SER A 326 -18.94 7.99 -34.07
CA SER A 326 -18.74 6.91 -33.10
C SER A 326 -17.28 6.87 -32.62
N GLU A 327 -17.08 6.45 -31.37
CA GLU A 327 -15.76 6.27 -30.76
C GLU A 327 -15.44 4.79 -30.50
N TYR A 328 -14.15 4.45 -30.60
CA TYR A 328 -13.63 3.10 -30.42
C TYR A 328 -12.34 3.16 -29.60
N SER A 329 -12.26 2.35 -28.55
CA SER A 329 -11.11 2.31 -27.64
C SER A 329 -9.91 1.52 -28.19
N SER A 330 -10.08 0.79 -29.30
CA SER A 330 -9.03 -0.05 -29.88
C SER A 330 -8.94 0.08 -31.41
N LEU A 331 -7.72 -0.10 -31.92
CA LEU A 331 -7.46 -0.11 -33.36
C LEU A 331 -8.18 -1.27 -34.07
N SER A 332 -8.34 -2.42 -33.39
CA SER A 332 -9.05 -3.59 -33.94
C SER A 332 -10.53 -3.26 -34.19
N ALA A 333 -11.20 -2.64 -33.22
CA ALA A 333 -12.59 -2.21 -33.38
C ALA A 333 -12.72 -1.10 -34.44
N TYR A 334 -11.74 -0.20 -34.56
CA TYR A 334 -11.76 0.81 -35.61
C TYR A 334 -11.63 0.22 -37.03
N ARG A 335 -10.79 -0.81 -37.21
CA ARG A 335 -10.57 -1.46 -38.52
C ARG A 335 -11.81 -2.18 -39.07
N THR A 336 -12.76 -2.55 -38.23
CA THR A 336 -14.03 -3.16 -38.68
C THR A 336 -15.04 -2.10 -39.19
N THR A 337 -14.77 -0.81 -38.97
CA THR A 337 -15.65 0.30 -39.37
C THR A 337 -15.47 0.71 -40.84
N SER A 338 -16.41 1.51 -41.36
CA SER A 338 -16.31 2.10 -42.70
C SER A 338 -15.13 3.07 -42.88
N CYS A 339 -14.57 3.60 -41.80
CA CYS A 339 -13.39 4.48 -41.85
C CYS A 339 -12.06 3.71 -41.84
N GLY A 340 -12.05 2.46 -41.34
CA GLY A 340 -10.84 1.66 -41.18
C GLY A 340 -10.64 0.55 -42.20
N LYS A 341 -11.68 0.24 -43.02
CA LYS A 341 -11.59 -0.78 -44.08
C LYS A 341 -10.74 -0.29 -45.27
N PRO A 342 -9.86 -1.13 -45.85
CA PRO A 342 -9.19 -0.81 -47.10
C PRO A 342 -10.22 -0.56 -48.22
N PRO A 343 -9.95 0.32 -49.19
CA PRO A 343 -10.82 0.48 -50.34
C PRO A 343 -10.97 -0.85 -51.09
N PRO A 344 -12.15 -1.14 -51.65
CA PRO A 344 -12.36 -2.36 -52.42
C PRO A 344 -11.38 -2.41 -53.60
N PRO A 345 -10.90 -3.61 -53.98
CA PRO A 345 -10.04 -3.76 -55.15
C PRO A 345 -10.77 -3.23 -56.39
N PRO A 346 -10.04 -2.61 -57.35
CA PRO A 346 -10.64 -2.06 -58.55
C PRO A 346 -11.44 -3.13 -59.30
N PRO A 347 -12.61 -2.79 -59.88
CA PRO A 347 -13.43 -3.74 -60.62
C PRO A 347 -12.62 -4.35 -61.78
N LYS A 348 -12.67 -5.69 -61.90
CA LYS A 348 -12.02 -6.41 -63.01
C LYS A 348 -12.51 -5.86 -64.36
N PRO A 349 -11.63 -5.64 -65.36
CA PRO A 349 -12.05 -5.17 -66.68
C PRO A 349 -13.12 -6.10 -67.28
N ARG A 350 -14.23 -5.53 -67.77
CA ARG A 350 -15.26 -6.33 -68.46
C ARG A 350 -14.65 -6.91 -69.76
N PRO A 351 -14.89 -8.20 -70.08
CA PRO A 351 -14.50 -8.77 -71.37
C PRO A 351 -15.11 -7.96 -72.52
N ARG A 352 -14.32 -7.64 -73.56
CA ARG A 352 -14.84 -6.92 -74.73
C ARG A 352 -15.99 -7.72 -75.38
N PRO A 353 -17.11 -7.08 -75.73
CA PRO A 353 -18.20 -7.74 -76.44
C PRO A 353 -17.69 -8.34 -77.76
N GLN A 354 -18.04 -9.60 -78.06
CA GLN A 354 -17.79 -10.17 -79.38
C GLN A 354 -18.63 -9.41 -80.43
N PRO A 355 -18.06 -9.06 -81.60
CA PRO A 355 -18.81 -8.41 -82.68
C PRO A 355 -20.06 -9.20 -83.05
N ASP A 356 -21.19 -8.53 -83.33
CA ASP A 356 -22.46 -9.19 -83.62
C ASP A 356 -22.39 -10.12 -84.85
N ARG A 357 -21.50 -9.83 -85.81
CA ARG A 357 -21.19 -10.71 -86.95
C ARG A 357 -20.67 -12.10 -86.54
N CYS A 358 -20.15 -12.23 -85.32
CA CYS A 358 -19.63 -13.48 -84.78
C CYS A 358 -20.65 -14.24 -83.91
N LYS A 359 -21.85 -13.67 -83.70
CA LYS A 359 -22.94 -14.32 -82.96
C LYS A 359 -23.80 -15.17 -83.93
N PRO A 360 -24.32 -16.33 -83.50
CA PRO A 360 -25.31 -17.07 -84.30
C PRO A 360 -26.57 -16.21 -84.55
N PRO A 361 -27.22 -16.32 -85.72
CA PRO A 361 -26.98 -17.27 -86.80
C PRO A 361 -25.89 -16.85 -87.81
N TYR A 362 -25.35 -15.64 -87.70
CA TYR A 362 -24.56 -14.97 -88.75
C TYR A 362 -23.19 -15.61 -89.00
N PHE A 363 -22.56 -16.17 -87.98
CA PHE A 363 -21.34 -16.97 -88.13
C PHE A 363 -21.54 -18.36 -87.54
N ARG A 364 -21.51 -19.38 -88.40
CA ARG A 364 -21.44 -20.79 -88.00
C ARG A 364 -20.10 -21.36 -88.43
N ARG A 365 -19.26 -21.75 -87.46
CA ARG A 365 -18.01 -22.46 -87.76
C ARG A 365 -18.32 -23.71 -88.58
N HIS A 366 -17.52 -23.96 -89.61
CA HIS A 366 -17.71 -25.14 -90.45
C HIS A 366 -17.61 -26.42 -89.60
N LYS A 367 -18.42 -27.46 -89.88
CA LYS A 367 -18.46 -28.71 -89.08
C LYS A 367 -17.10 -29.44 -88.99
N ARG A 368 -16.20 -29.15 -89.92
CA ARG A 368 -14.81 -29.68 -89.98
C ARG A 368 -13.77 -28.82 -89.23
N CYS A 369 -14.20 -27.78 -88.52
CA CYS A 369 -13.38 -26.95 -87.62
C CYS A 369 -13.19 -27.64 -86.27
N LYS A 370 -12.53 -28.79 -86.29
CA LYS A 370 -12.18 -29.57 -85.10
C LYS A 370 -10.65 -29.73 -85.08
N PRO A 371 -10.01 -29.76 -83.90
CA PRO A 371 -8.59 -30.10 -83.81
C PRO A 371 -8.35 -31.45 -84.48
N GLN A 372 -7.36 -31.53 -85.38
CA GLN A 372 -7.06 -32.69 -86.22
C GLN A 372 -6.94 -33.97 -85.38
N PHE A 373 -7.93 -34.85 -85.45
CA PHE A 373 -7.79 -36.26 -85.07
C PHE A 373 -7.63 -37.09 -86.34
N ARG A 374 -6.62 -37.96 -86.34
CA ARG A 374 -5.96 -38.54 -87.52
C ARG A 374 -6.94 -39.18 -88.51
N GLY A 375 -6.80 -38.84 -89.79
CA GLY A 375 -7.34 -39.62 -90.92
C GLY A 375 -8.45 -38.98 -91.76
N TRP A 376 -9.02 -37.84 -91.37
CA TRP A 376 -10.02 -37.11 -92.17
C TRP A 376 -9.60 -35.65 -92.40
N PRO A 377 -9.85 -35.04 -93.58
CA PRO A 377 -9.49 -33.66 -93.84
C PRO A 377 -10.26 -32.71 -92.91
N SER A 378 -9.56 -32.10 -91.96
CA SER A 378 -10.09 -31.09 -91.02
C SER A 378 -9.34 -29.77 -91.18
N TYR A 379 -10.05 -28.67 -90.91
CA TYR A 379 -9.50 -27.33 -91.01
C TYR A 379 -8.77 -26.94 -89.72
N SER A 380 -7.60 -26.31 -89.84
CA SER A 380 -6.88 -25.72 -88.70
C SER A 380 -7.76 -24.75 -87.92
N ALA A 381 -7.59 -24.68 -86.58
CA ALA A 381 -8.30 -23.75 -85.72
C ALA A 381 -8.09 -22.28 -86.11
N ASN A 382 -7.04 -21.98 -86.88
CA ASN A 382 -6.71 -20.64 -87.38
C ASN A 382 -7.17 -20.37 -88.82
N SER A 383 -7.81 -21.34 -89.48
CA SER A 383 -8.33 -21.17 -90.83
C SER A 383 -9.52 -20.20 -90.87
N LYS A 384 -9.71 -19.55 -92.04
CA LYS A 384 -10.82 -18.61 -92.26
C LYS A 384 -12.20 -19.25 -92.06
N GLN A 385 -12.32 -20.57 -92.22
CA GLN A 385 -13.59 -21.28 -91.99
C GLN A 385 -13.91 -21.49 -90.49
N CYS A 386 -12.92 -21.32 -89.60
CA CYS A 386 -13.02 -21.66 -88.17
C CYS A 386 -12.94 -20.44 -87.24
N LYS A 387 -12.56 -19.28 -87.77
CA LYS A 387 -12.54 -18.01 -87.03
C LYS A 387 -13.47 -17.00 -87.69
N CYS A 388 -14.19 -16.27 -86.85
CA CYS A 388 -14.89 -15.08 -87.29
C CYS A 388 -13.82 -14.01 -87.60
N PRO A 389 -13.82 -13.43 -88.81
CA PRO A 389 -12.86 -12.40 -89.19
C PRO A 389 -13.01 -11.12 -88.36
#